data_AF-A0A9Q9MZA2-F1
#
_entry.id   AF-A0A9Q9MZA2-F1
#
_cell.length_a   1.000
_cell.length_b   1.000
_cell.length_c   1.000
_cell.angle_alpha   90.00
_cell.angle_beta   90.00
_cell.angle_gamma   90.00
#
_symmetry.space_group_name_H-M   'P 1'
#
loop_
_entity.id
_entity.type
_entity.pdbx_description
1 polymer ?
#
loop_
_entity_poly.entity_id
_entity_poly.type
_entity_poly.pdbx_seq_one_letter_code
_entity_poly.pdbx_strand_id
1 'polypeptide(L)'
;MTVVNTRFVKQDIGVRVEGGLYLVFDSVEADYSKYKGFWYDGGSQVSFDNCYVGVQSYRDADFVGFDIPARAAGVAEAVNVRGCTVNMSENTHESASSYKSLGVRIGDSSVGQKGALIDGCTFRGDGYDAGIYVYRGSSVSINNNRFQYSGVNISVAECTNLVMIGNSGNGAGKYLLNSSSPVATWTLLNNTESFESVTNINPGGLVAKNAGYSSATLRRIERVSSPVNVSVAPGAVYQHAAPATIPLAASVDIGGAIPVGLLFSAAPASTSLIRATFFNPTNATITLSTTLYFDITHPN
;
A
#
# COMPACT_ATOMS: atom_id res chain seq x y z
N MET A 1 -26.15 18.37 -7.03
CA MET A 1 -26.78 18.17 -8.36
C MET A 1 -26.54 16.72 -8.75
N THR A 2 -27.52 16.08 -9.39
CA THR A 2 -27.40 14.68 -9.82
C THR A 2 -27.67 14.56 -11.31
N VAL A 3 -26.79 13.87 -12.04
CA VAL A 3 -26.98 13.47 -13.44
C VAL A 3 -27.21 11.96 -13.44
N VAL A 4 -28.28 11.51 -14.09
CA VAL A 4 -28.69 10.09 -14.06
C VAL A 4 -28.98 9.54 -15.44
N ASN A 5 -28.75 8.23 -15.65
CA ASN A 5 -29.22 7.47 -16.82
C ASN A 5 -28.93 8.14 -18.17
N THR A 6 -27.72 8.69 -18.30
CA THR A 6 -27.32 9.48 -19.48
C THR A 6 -26.13 8.80 -20.16
N ARG A 7 -26.12 8.80 -21.49
CA ARG A 7 -25.03 8.23 -22.29
C ARG A 7 -24.39 9.27 -23.19
N PHE A 8 -23.07 9.38 -23.10
CA PHE A 8 -22.21 10.16 -24.00
C PHE A 8 -21.43 9.19 -24.88
N VAL A 9 -21.47 9.37 -26.20
CA VAL A 9 -20.88 8.42 -27.16
C VAL A 9 -19.84 9.12 -28.01
N LYS A 10 -18.67 8.48 -28.20
CA LYS A 10 -17.59 8.94 -29.11
C LYS A 10 -17.14 10.37 -28.82
N GLN A 11 -17.07 10.72 -27.54
CA GLN A 11 -16.50 11.98 -27.10
C GLN A 11 -15.00 11.83 -26.88
N ASP A 12 -14.24 12.91 -27.05
CA ASP A 12 -12.85 12.93 -26.60
C ASP A 12 -12.78 12.74 -25.08
N ILE A 13 -13.68 13.42 -24.36
CA ILE A 13 -13.89 13.30 -22.92
C ILE A 13 -15.40 13.14 -22.70
N GLY A 14 -15.83 12.04 -22.07
CA GLY A 14 -17.25 11.78 -21.82
C GLY A 14 -17.89 12.82 -20.90
N VAL A 15 -17.32 13.00 -19.70
CA VAL A 15 -17.76 13.98 -18.72
C VAL A 15 -16.56 14.72 -18.13
N ARG A 16 -16.64 16.05 -18.06
CA ARG A 16 -15.69 16.89 -17.33
C ARG A 16 -16.39 17.63 -16.19
N VAL A 17 -15.83 17.55 -15.00
CA VAL A 17 -16.30 18.27 -13.81
C VAL A 17 -15.31 19.41 -13.54
N GLU A 18 -15.61 20.62 -14.00
CA GLU A 18 -14.73 21.79 -13.83
C GLU A 18 -14.88 22.48 -12.46
N GLY A 19 -15.94 22.14 -11.71
CA GLY A 19 -16.25 22.73 -10.42
C GLY A 19 -17.60 22.23 -9.89
N GLY A 20 -17.85 22.49 -8.60
CA GLY A 20 -19.12 22.16 -7.95
C GLY A 20 -18.95 21.45 -6.61
N LEU A 21 -20.03 21.39 -5.83
CA LEU A 21 -20.08 20.74 -4.53
C LEU A 21 -21.26 19.76 -4.52
N TYR A 22 -21.08 18.56 -3.98
CA TYR A 22 -22.13 17.53 -3.93
C TYR A 22 -22.67 17.18 -5.32
N LEU A 23 -21.78 16.80 -6.23
CA LEU A 23 -22.13 16.33 -7.57
C LEU A 23 -22.18 14.81 -7.59
N VAL A 24 -23.26 14.25 -8.13
CA VAL A 24 -23.42 12.81 -8.27
C VAL A 24 -23.73 12.49 -9.74
N PHE A 25 -22.99 11.56 -10.31
CA PHE A 25 -23.27 10.95 -11.60
C PHE A 25 -23.65 9.51 -11.30
N ASP A 26 -24.90 9.14 -11.55
CA ASP A 26 -25.40 7.80 -11.26
C ASP A 26 -25.87 7.13 -12.55
N SER A 27 -25.33 5.94 -12.85
CA SER A 27 -25.70 5.18 -14.05
C SER A 27 -25.48 5.98 -15.34
N VAL A 28 -24.38 6.72 -15.38
CA VAL A 28 -23.94 7.50 -16.56
C VAL A 28 -22.91 6.71 -17.35
N GLU A 29 -23.05 6.72 -18.67
CA GLU A 29 -22.16 6.02 -19.60
C GLU A 29 -21.31 7.01 -20.40
N ALA A 30 -19.99 6.80 -20.40
CA ALA A 30 -19.04 7.45 -21.30
C ALA A 30 -18.50 6.39 -22.26
N ASP A 31 -19.21 6.15 -23.36
CA ASP A 31 -18.96 5.05 -24.27
C ASP A 31 -18.16 5.47 -25.51
N TYR A 32 -17.21 4.62 -25.92
CA TYR A 32 -16.21 4.92 -26.93
C TYR A 32 -15.49 6.27 -26.74
N SER A 33 -15.15 6.62 -25.49
CA SER A 33 -14.40 7.86 -25.25
C SER A 33 -12.95 7.73 -25.74
N LYS A 34 -12.39 8.78 -26.34
CA LYS A 34 -11.03 8.73 -26.94
C LYS A 34 -9.93 8.90 -25.90
N TYR A 35 -10.07 9.84 -24.96
CA TYR A 35 -9.02 10.19 -23.99
C TYR A 35 -9.45 10.00 -22.54
N LYS A 36 -10.69 10.35 -22.18
CA LYS A 36 -11.17 10.17 -20.81
C LYS A 36 -12.63 9.78 -20.76
N GLY A 37 -12.99 8.86 -19.88
CA GLY A 37 -14.40 8.61 -19.56
C GLY A 37 -14.96 9.76 -18.74
N PHE A 38 -14.46 9.89 -17.51
CA PHE A 38 -14.83 10.93 -16.56
C PHE A 38 -13.57 11.65 -16.08
N TRP A 39 -13.57 12.98 -16.13
CA TRP A 39 -12.47 13.82 -15.69
C TRP A 39 -12.91 14.75 -14.58
N TYR A 40 -12.34 14.56 -13.40
CA TYR A 40 -12.43 15.52 -12.31
C TYR A 40 -11.40 16.64 -12.50
N ASP A 41 -11.88 17.87 -12.61
CA ASP A 41 -11.10 19.06 -12.91
C ASP A 41 -11.37 20.22 -11.92
N GLY A 42 -12.15 19.98 -10.87
CA GLY A 42 -12.45 20.93 -9.82
C GLY A 42 -13.70 20.57 -9.02
N GLY A 43 -13.79 21.06 -7.79
CA GLY A 43 -14.95 20.89 -6.90
C GLY A 43 -14.62 20.17 -5.60
N SER A 44 -15.64 19.60 -4.96
CA SER A 44 -15.47 18.72 -3.79
C SER A 44 -16.72 17.84 -3.63
N GLN A 45 -16.56 16.66 -3.04
CA GLN A 45 -17.65 15.70 -2.81
C GLN A 45 -18.35 15.32 -4.12
N VAL A 46 -17.54 14.83 -5.06
CA VAL A 46 -17.99 14.32 -6.36
C VAL A 46 -18.10 12.80 -6.28
N SER A 47 -19.20 12.24 -6.78
CA SER A 47 -19.46 10.80 -6.79
C SER A 47 -19.78 10.34 -8.21
N PHE A 48 -19.10 9.30 -8.67
CA PHE A 48 -19.45 8.53 -9.85
C PHE A 48 -19.93 7.17 -9.36
N ASP A 49 -21.23 6.92 -9.46
CA ASP A 49 -21.89 5.74 -8.93
C ASP A 49 -22.47 4.93 -10.10
N ASN A 50 -22.16 3.64 -10.18
CA ASN A 50 -22.66 2.71 -11.20
C ASN A 50 -22.42 3.18 -12.66
N CYS A 51 -21.39 4.00 -12.89
CA CYS A 51 -21.08 4.51 -14.22
C CYS A 51 -20.37 3.46 -15.09
N TYR A 52 -20.50 3.59 -16.41
CA TYR A 52 -19.80 2.77 -17.39
C TYR A 52 -18.84 3.60 -18.23
N VAL A 53 -17.65 3.06 -18.49
CA VAL A 53 -16.69 3.63 -19.42
C VAL A 53 -16.32 2.58 -20.47
N GLY A 54 -16.51 2.94 -21.74
CA GLY A 54 -15.98 2.21 -22.89
C GLY A 54 -14.95 3.07 -23.62
N VAL A 55 -13.79 2.49 -23.97
CA VAL A 55 -12.72 3.21 -24.69
C VAL A 55 -12.80 2.96 -26.19
N GLN A 56 -12.37 3.95 -26.98
CA GLN A 56 -12.12 3.77 -28.40
C GLN A 56 -10.75 3.10 -28.64
N SER A 57 -10.71 2.08 -29.52
CA SER A 57 -9.48 1.30 -29.75
C SER A 57 -8.37 2.09 -30.44
N TYR A 58 -8.67 2.88 -31.48
CA TYR A 58 -7.68 3.77 -32.08
C TYR A 58 -7.61 5.10 -31.31
N ARG A 59 -6.48 5.36 -30.63
CA ARG A 59 -6.25 6.60 -29.87
C ARG A 59 -4.79 7.02 -29.88
N ASP A 60 -4.57 8.31 -30.12
CA ASP A 60 -3.27 8.97 -30.31
C ASP A 60 -2.75 9.64 -29.03
N ALA A 61 -3.23 9.21 -27.86
CA ALA A 61 -2.80 9.69 -26.56
C ALA A 61 -3.13 8.68 -25.45
N ASP A 62 -2.77 9.03 -24.21
CA ASP A 62 -3.19 8.31 -23.02
C ASP A 62 -4.72 8.22 -22.92
N PHE A 63 -5.20 7.13 -22.34
CA PHE A 63 -6.58 6.98 -21.91
C PHE A 63 -6.69 6.77 -20.40
N VAL A 64 -7.65 7.46 -19.79
CA VAL A 64 -8.01 7.24 -18.37
C VAL A 64 -9.52 7.14 -18.21
N GLY A 65 -10.01 6.03 -17.67
CA GLY A 65 -11.45 5.84 -17.46
C GLY A 65 -12.03 6.87 -16.48
N PHE A 66 -11.45 6.96 -15.28
CA PHE A 66 -11.74 8.00 -14.29
C PHE A 66 -10.45 8.72 -13.90
N ASP A 67 -10.31 9.98 -14.32
CA ASP A 67 -9.13 10.80 -14.06
C ASP A 67 -9.39 11.75 -12.89
N ILE A 68 -8.69 11.54 -11.78
CA ILE A 68 -8.88 12.22 -10.49
C ILE A 68 -7.57 12.89 -10.03
N PRO A 69 -7.10 13.93 -10.74
CA PRO A 69 -5.99 14.75 -10.27
C PRO A 69 -6.39 15.59 -9.06
N ALA A 70 -5.40 16.11 -8.34
CA ALA A 70 -5.62 17.10 -7.30
C ALA A 70 -5.72 18.50 -7.89
N ARG A 71 -6.61 19.35 -7.36
CA ARG A 71 -6.72 20.75 -7.80
C ARG A 71 -6.19 21.76 -6.82
N ALA A 72 -6.31 21.49 -5.52
CA ALA A 72 -5.79 22.35 -4.48
C ALA A 72 -4.87 21.59 -3.50
N ALA A 73 -3.74 22.22 -3.16
CA ALA A 73 -2.77 21.66 -2.24
C ALA A 73 -3.38 21.47 -0.84
N GLY A 74 -3.30 20.26 -0.29
CA GLY A 74 -3.74 19.96 1.08
C GLY A 74 -5.26 19.90 1.28
N VAL A 75 -6.05 20.13 0.22
CA VAL A 75 -7.52 20.06 0.29
C VAL A 75 -7.97 18.62 0.08
N ALA A 76 -8.86 18.15 0.94
CA ALA A 76 -9.54 16.88 0.76
C ALA A 76 -10.69 17.05 -0.24
N GLU A 77 -10.41 16.75 -1.50
CA GLU A 77 -11.35 16.81 -2.60
C GLU A 77 -12.00 15.44 -2.74
N ALA A 78 -12.85 15.06 -1.78
CA ALA A 78 -13.42 13.72 -1.70
C ALA A 78 -14.13 13.33 -3.02
N VAL A 79 -13.43 12.56 -3.86
CA VAL A 79 -13.93 12.03 -5.13
C VAL A 79 -14.08 10.53 -5.00
N ASN A 80 -15.29 10.04 -5.29
CA ASN A 80 -15.63 8.64 -5.15
C ASN A 80 -15.99 8.04 -6.50
N VAL A 81 -15.52 6.83 -6.76
CA VAL A 81 -15.91 5.99 -7.89
C VAL A 81 -16.43 4.68 -7.30
N ARG A 82 -17.73 4.41 -7.44
CA ARG A 82 -18.38 3.27 -6.79
C ARG A 82 -19.20 2.43 -7.75
N GLY A 83 -19.02 1.11 -7.72
CA GLY A 83 -19.80 0.20 -8.56
C GLY A 83 -19.60 0.39 -10.07
N CYS A 84 -18.63 1.20 -10.48
CA CYS A 84 -18.43 1.56 -11.87
C CYS A 84 -17.77 0.42 -12.65
N THR A 85 -17.96 0.41 -13.96
CA THR A 85 -17.28 -0.51 -14.88
C THR A 85 -16.39 0.25 -15.85
N VAL A 86 -15.13 -0.16 -15.97
CA VAL A 86 -14.26 0.23 -17.08
C VAL A 86 -14.06 -0.96 -17.99
N ASN A 87 -14.39 -0.78 -19.27
CA ASN A 87 -14.17 -1.75 -20.33
C ASN A 87 -13.12 -1.20 -21.29
N MET A 88 -11.89 -1.71 -21.16
CA MET A 88 -10.75 -1.27 -21.94
C MET A 88 -10.62 -2.08 -23.23
N SER A 89 -9.99 -1.49 -24.23
CA SER A 89 -9.52 -2.18 -25.42
C SER A 89 -8.07 -1.80 -25.68
N GLU A 90 -7.33 -2.73 -26.28
CA GLU A 90 -5.99 -2.49 -26.80
C GLU A 90 -5.97 -1.22 -27.67
N ASN A 91 -4.90 -0.42 -27.53
CA ASN A 91 -4.69 0.75 -28.35
C ASN A 91 -4.12 0.31 -29.71
N THR A 92 -4.83 0.58 -30.80
CA THR A 92 -4.42 0.18 -32.14
C THR A 92 -3.63 1.26 -32.89
N HIS A 93 -3.28 2.37 -32.23
CA HIS A 93 -2.44 3.41 -32.82
C HIS A 93 -0.99 2.92 -32.96
N GLU A 94 -0.30 3.34 -34.02
CA GLU A 94 1.08 2.94 -34.35
C GLU A 94 2.10 3.26 -33.24
N SER A 95 1.86 4.32 -32.48
CA SER A 95 2.64 4.74 -31.31
C SER A 95 2.04 4.30 -29.98
N ALA A 96 1.18 3.27 -29.96
CA ALA A 96 0.47 2.82 -28.75
C ALA A 96 1.38 2.57 -27.54
N SER A 97 2.61 2.07 -27.77
CA SER A 97 3.60 1.83 -26.69
C SER A 97 4.08 3.11 -25.98
N SER A 98 3.82 4.29 -26.54
CA SER A 98 4.14 5.58 -25.93
C SER A 98 3.00 6.13 -25.06
N TYR A 99 1.84 5.47 -25.05
CA TYR A 99 0.63 5.94 -24.39
C TYR A 99 0.17 4.96 -23.32
N LYS A 100 -0.34 5.51 -22.22
CA LYS A 100 -0.88 4.73 -21.10
C LYS A 100 -2.38 4.52 -21.22
N SER A 101 -2.85 3.38 -20.75
CA SER A 101 -4.26 3.02 -20.66
C SER A 101 -4.60 2.62 -19.23
N LEU A 102 -5.26 3.52 -18.50
CA LEU A 102 -5.55 3.39 -17.08
C LEU A 102 -7.07 3.31 -16.85
N GLY A 103 -7.50 2.42 -15.96
CA GLY A 103 -8.91 2.38 -15.56
C GLY A 103 -9.28 3.58 -14.69
N VAL A 104 -8.52 3.81 -13.62
CA VAL A 104 -8.61 4.96 -12.74
C VAL A 104 -7.22 5.54 -12.52
N ARG A 105 -7.08 6.86 -12.55
CA ARG A 105 -5.89 7.58 -12.10
C ARG A 105 -6.23 8.48 -10.92
N ILE A 106 -5.45 8.38 -9.84
CA ILE A 106 -5.56 9.22 -8.65
C ILE A 106 -4.25 10.00 -8.49
N GLY A 107 -4.35 11.33 -8.52
CA GLY A 107 -3.20 12.23 -8.46
C GLY A 107 -2.56 12.43 -9.84
N ASP A 108 -1.23 12.30 -9.93
CA ASP A 108 -0.47 12.62 -11.17
C ASP A 108 -0.63 14.10 -11.61
N SER A 109 -0.69 14.97 -10.62
CA SER A 109 -0.75 16.43 -10.74
C SER A 109 0.41 17.08 -9.99
N SER A 110 0.55 18.40 -10.12
CA SER A 110 1.58 19.18 -9.42
C SER A 110 1.52 19.01 -7.89
N VAL A 111 0.33 18.79 -7.34
CA VAL A 111 0.06 18.46 -5.94
C VAL A 111 -0.62 17.11 -5.80
N GLY A 112 -0.54 16.51 -4.61
CA GLY A 112 -1.05 15.17 -4.34
C GLY A 112 -2.55 15.14 -4.02
N GLN A 113 -3.28 14.15 -4.55
CA GLN A 113 -4.73 14.06 -4.35
C GLN A 113 -5.08 13.47 -2.99
N LYS A 114 -6.07 14.04 -2.29
CA LYS A 114 -6.42 13.65 -0.93
C LYS A 114 -7.88 13.18 -0.80
N GLY A 115 -8.07 11.96 -0.31
CA GLY A 115 -9.39 11.44 0.08
C GLY A 115 -10.18 10.74 -1.03
N ALA A 116 -9.52 10.20 -2.05
CA ALA A 116 -10.19 9.46 -3.12
C ALA A 116 -10.62 8.05 -2.66
N LEU A 117 -11.80 7.61 -3.10
CA LEU A 117 -12.35 6.28 -2.83
C LEU A 117 -12.71 5.58 -4.13
N ILE A 118 -12.18 4.38 -4.35
CA ILE A 118 -12.55 3.49 -5.45
C ILE A 118 -13.10 2.20 -4.85
N ASP A 119 -14.40 1.96 -4.99
CA ASP A 119 -15.09 0.87 -4.27
C ASP A 119 -16.02 0.05 -5.16
N GLY A 120 -15.88 -1.28 -5.15
CA GLY A 120 -16.81 -2.16 -5.85
C GLY A 120 -16.79 -2.05 -7.38
N CYS A 121 -15.75 -1.47 -7.97
CA CYS A 121 -15.67 -1.29 -9.42
C CYS A 121 -15.25 -2.58 -10.14
N THR A 122 -15.67 -2.73 -11.40
CA THR A 122 -15.25 -3.83 -12.28
C THR A 122 -14.37 -3.31 -13.42
N PHE A 123 -13.19 -3.89 -13.56
CA PHE A 123 -12.26 -3.62 -14.65
C PHE A 123 -12.20 -4.85 -15.56
N ARG A 124 -12.51 -4.68 -16.83
CA ARG A 124 -12.56 -5.77 -17.82
C ARG A 124 -12.07 -5.31 -19.19
N GLY A 125 -11.94 -6.26 -20.11
CA GLY A 125 -11.32 -6.03 -21.42
C GLY A 125 -9.80 -6.11 -21.34
N ASP A 126 -9.13 -5.62 -22.37
CA ASP A 126 -7.68 -5.78 -22.56
C ASP A 126 -6.98 -4.44 -22.80
N GLY A 127 -5.65 -4.44 -22.76
CA GLY A 127 -4.84 -3.26 -23.09
C GLY A 127 -4.61 -2.30 -21.91
N TYR A 128 -4.75 -2.76 -20.66
CA TYR A 128 -4.43 -1.96 -19.48
C TYR A 128 -2.92 -1.89 -19.22
N ASP A 129 -2.44 -0.70 -18.89
CA ASP A 129 -1.18 -0.52 -18.16
C ASP A 129 -1.39 -0.71 -16.66
N ALA A 130 -2.52 -0.23 -16.13
CA ALA A 130 -3.00 -0.54 -14.79
C ALA A 130 -4.51 -0.30 -14.67
N GLY A 131 -5.21 -1.11 -13.90
CA GLY A 131 -6.63 -0.90 -13.61
C GLY A 131 -6.83 0.32 -12.73
N ILE A 132 -6.04 0.44 -11.66
CA ILE A 132 -6.00 1.62 -10.79
C ILE A 132 -4.55 2.06 -10.62
N TYR A 133 -4.26 3.32 -10.93
CA TYR A 133 -2.96 3.95 -10.73
C TYR A 133 -3.04 5.09 -9.71
N VAL A 134 -2.12 5.08 -8.75
CA VAL A 134 -2.01 6.12 -7.71
C VAL A 134 -0.62 6.73 -7.75
N TYR A 135 -0.56 8.05 -7.90
CA TYR A 135 0.67 8.83 -7.84
C TYR A 135 0.52 10.04 -6.92
N ARG A 136 1.35 10.10 -5.87
CA ARG A 136 1.34 11.14 -4.83
C ARG A 136 -0.02 11.29 -4.14
N GLY A 137 -0.75 10.18 -3.92
CA GLY A 137 -2.04 10.20 -3.23
C GLY A 137 -1.90 10.31 -1.69
N SER A 138 -2.95 10.77 -1.01
CA SER A 138 -3.06 10.74 0.46
C SER A 138 -4.48 10.34 0.87
N SER A 139 -4.60 9.53 1.92
CA SER A 139 -5.91 9.05 2.43
C SER A 139 -6.76 8.40 1.33
N VAL A 140 -6.14 7.53 0.53
CA VAL A 140 -6.78 6.83 -0.59
C VAL A 140 -7.33 5.49 -0.13
N SER A 141 -8.55 5.16 -0.55
CA SER A 141 -9.20 3.87 -0.29
C SER A 141 -9.52 3.15 -1.60
N ILE A 142 -9.08 1.90 -1.74
CA ILE A 142 -9.30 1.05 -2.92
C ILE A 142 -9.86 -0.28 -2.45
N ASN A 143 -11.17 -0.46 -2.55
CA ASN A 143 -11.86 -1.55 -1.87
C ASN A 143 -12.76 -2.37 -2.82
N ASN A 144 -12.82 -3.67 -2.58
CA ASN A 144 -13.81 -4.57 -3.19
C ASN A 144 -13.86 -4.54 -4.73
N ASN A 145 -12.78 -4.13 -5.40
CA ASN A 145 -12.76 -4.04 -6.85
C ASN A 145 -12.51 -5.40 -7.48
N ARG A 146 -13.07 -5.61 -8.68
CA ARG A 146 -12.92 -6.84 -9.47
C ARG A 146 -12.15 -6.58 -10.75
N PHE A 147 -11.07 -7.33 -10.96
CA PHE A 147 -10.24 -7.27 -12.15
C PHE A 147 -10.45 -8.55 -12.97
N GLN A 148 -11.00 -8.40 -14.17
CA GLN A 148 -11.32 -9.50 -15.10
C GLN A 148 -10.38 -9.51 -16.30
N TYR A 149 -9.10 -9.23 -16.05
CA TYR A 149 -8.04 -9.23 -17.05
C TYR A 149 -6.70 -9.60 -16.38
N SER A 150 -5.71 -9.95 -17.18
CA SER A 150 -4.37 -10.32 -16.71
C SER A 150 -3.42 -9.11 -16.75
N GLY A 151 -2.50 -9.02 -15.81
CA GLY A 151 -1.52 -7.93 -15.75
C GLY A 151 -1.62 -7.08 -14.48
N VAL A 152 -1.33 -5.79 -14.57
CA VAL A 152 -1.29 -4.92 -13.39
C VAL A 152 -2.70 -4.48 -13.01
N ASN A 153 -3.18 -4.95 -11.87
CA ASN A 153 -4.50 -4.57 -11.34
C ASN A 153 -4.42 -3.21 -10.66
N ILE A 154 -3.48 -3.07 -9.74
CA ILE A 154 -3.29 -1.84 -8.96
C ILE A 154 -1.80 -1.51 -8.96
N SER A 155 -1.48 -0.26 -9.29
CA SER A 155 -0.14 0.29 -9.23
C SER A 155 -0.14 1.55 -8.36
N VAL A 156 0.55 1.48 -7.23
CA VAL A 156 0.76 2.61 -6.32
C VAL A 156 2.22 3.01 -6.43
N ALA A 157 2.49 4.15 -7.04
CA ALA A 157 3.84 4.69 -7.16
C ALA A 157 4.25 5.50 -5.92
N GLU A 158 3.31 6.26 -5.35
CA GLU A 158 3.51 7.00 -4.10
C GLU A 158 2.15 7.27 -3.44
N CYS A 159 2.01 6.91 -2.16
CA CYS A 159 0.81 7.23 -1.38
C CYS A 159 1.11 7.33 0.13
N THR A 160 0.70 8.41 0.78
CA THR A 160 0.95 8.58 2.23
C THR A 160 0.03 7.72 3.09
N ASN A 161 -1.27 7.63 2.80
CA ASN A 161 -2.17 6.77 3.58
C ASN A 161 -3.04 5.98 2.63
N LEU A 162 -2.94 4.65 2.70
CA LEU A 162 -3.60 3.73 1.78
C LEU A 162 -4.40 2.69 2.55
N VAL A 163 -5.66 2.51 2.15
CA VAL A 163 -6.47 1.36 2.54
C VAL A 163 -6.80 0.59 1.29
N MET A 164 -6.42 -0.69 1.25
CA MET A 164 -6.66 -1.57 0.10
C MET A 164 -7.23 -2.89 0.59
N ILE A 165 -8.54 -3.10 0.45
CA ILE A 165 -9.24 -4.25 1.05
C ILE A 165 -10.08 -5.00 0.03
N GLY A 166 -9.98 -6.33 0.03
CA GLY A 166 -10.94 -7.18 -0.69
C GLY A 166 -10.90 -7.07 -2.21
N ASN A 167 -9.80 -6.55 -2.78
CA ASN A 167 -9.66 -6.47 -4.22
C ASN A 167 -9.33 -7.85 -4.79
N SER A 168 -10.04 -8.23 -5.85
CA SER A 168 -9.97 -9.57 -6.43
C SER A 168 -9.75 -9.55 -7.93
N GLY A 169 -8.82 -10.38 -8.41
CA GLY A 169 -8.64 -10.65 -9.83
C GLY A 169 -9.17 -12.03 -10.22
N ASN A 170 -8.85 -12.45 -11.45
CA ASN A 170 -9.13 -13.79 -11.98
C ASN A 170 -7.96 -14.79 -11.76
N GLY A 171 -6.97 -14.43 -10.94
CA GLY A 171 -5.80 -15.26 -10.63
C GLY A 171 -4.57 -15.05 -11.52
N ALA A 172 -4.61 -14.08 -12.45
CA ALA A 172 -3.50 -13.72 -13.34
C ALA A 172 -3.10 -12.23 -13.24
N GLY A 173 -3.53 -11.55 -12.18
CA GLY A 173 -3.22 -10.16 -11.91
C GLY A 173 -2.05 -9.98 -10.95
N LYS A 174 -1.62 -8.73 -10.78
CA LYS A 174 -0.64 -8.33 -9.77
C LYS A 174 -0.88 -6.93 -9.21
N TYR A 175 -0.34 -6.69 -8.02
CA TYR A 175 -0.31 -5.41 -7.34
C TYR A 175 1.13 -4.90 -7.24
N LEU A 176 1.39 -3.70 -7.75
CA LEU A 176 2.69 -3.04 -7.68
C LEU A 176 2.60 -1.92 -6.65
N LEU A 177 3.25 -2.05 -5.50
CA LEU A 177 3.11 -1.09 -4.39
C LEU A 177 4.46 -0.50 -4.00
N ASN A 178 4.62 0.80 -4.23
CA ASN A 178 5.83 1.57 -3.95
C ASN A 178 5.51 2.82 -3.13
N SER A 179 6.42 3.16 -2.22
CA SER A 179 6.41 4.44 -1.53
C SER A 179 7.82 4.79 -1.10
N SER A 180 8.23 6.02 -1.40
CA SER A 180 9.45 6.64 -0.88
C SER A 180 9.22 7.39 0.44
N SER A 181 7.97 7.49 0.89
CA SER A 181 7.59 8.29 2.07
C SER A 181 7.80 7.51 3.38
N PRO A 182 8.71 7.94 4.27
CA PRO A 182 9.01 7.25 5.54
C PRO A 182 7.89 7.35 6.59
N VAL A 183 6.86 8.15 6.31
CA VAL A 183 5.69 8.35 7.19
C VAL A 183 4.41 7.73 6.61
N ALA A 184 4.52 6.98 5.51
CA ALA A 184 3.34 6.41 4.88
C ALA A 184 2.66 5.35 5.80
N THR A 185 1.34 5.24 5.85
CA THR A 185 0.65 4.22 6.66
C THR A 185 -0.35 3.43 5.83
N TRP A 186 -0.14 2.13 5.67
CA TRP A 186 -0.91 1.31 4.73
C TRP A 186 -1.61 0.13 5.42
N THR A 187 -2.86 -0.14 5.02
CA THR A 187 -3.66 -1.31 5.44
C THR A 187 -4.08 -2.10 4.21
N LEU A 188 -3.56 -3.31 4.06
CA LEU A 188 -3.74 -4.18 2.89
C LEU A 188 -4.33 -5.52 3.31
N LEU A 189 -5.62 -5.75 3.12
CA LEU A 189 -6.31 -6.94 3.67
C LEU A 189 -7.12 -7.69 2.62
N ASN A 190 -7.06 -9.02 2.63
CA ASN A 190 -7.90 -9.91 1.82
C ASN A 190 -7.88 -9.63 0.30
N ASN A 191 -6.76 -9.13 -0.24
CA ASN A 191 -6.58 -9.02 -1.68
C ASN A 191 -6.08 -10.35 -2.27
N THR A 192 -6.58 -10.75 -3.44
CA THR A 192 -6.36 -12.13 -3.96
C THR A 192 -5.10 -12.32 -4.80
N GLU A 193 -4.67 -11.29 -5.52
CA GLU A 193 -3.56 -11.40 -6.48
C GLU A 193 -2.17 -11.27 -5.84
N SER A 194 -1.13 -11.53 -6.64
CA SER A 194 0.26 -11.43 -6.22
C SER A 194 0.66 -9.97 -5.95
N PHE A 195 1.57 -9.79 -5.00
CA PHE A 195 2.21 -8.50 -4.75
C PHE A 195 3.62 -8.55 -5.32
N GLU A 196 3.90 -7.71 -6.32
CA GLU A 196 5.19 -7.63 -7.01
C GLU A 196 5.84 -6.26 -6.76
N SER A 197 7.17 -6.23 -6.82
CA SER A 197 7.95 -4.99 -6.70
C SER A 197 7.58 -4.15 -5.46
N VAL A 198 7.31 -4.80 -4.33
CA VAL A 198 6.96 -4.13 -3.08
C VAL A 198 8.22 -3.47 -2.49
N THR A 199 8.56 -2.27 -2.96
CA THR A 199 9.61 -1.46 -2.36
C THR A 199 8.99 -0.52 -1.33
N ASN A 200 8.51 -1.11 -0.24
CA ASN A 200 8.02 -0.37 0.91
C ASN A 200 9.22 0.19 1.66
N ILE A 201 9.74 1.35 1.24
CA ILE A 201 10.69 2.10 2.07
C ILE A 201 9.91 2.64 3.27
N ASN A 202 9.84 1.80 4.31
CA ASN A 202 9.46 2.13 5.67
C ASN A 202 8.18 2.99 5.78
N PRO A 203 6.99 2.47 5.41
CA PRO A 203 5.76 3.11 5.83
C PRO A 203 5.78 3.21 7.37
N GLY A 204 5.57 4.40 7.94
CA GLY A 204 5.34 4.63 9.36
C GLY A 204 4.34 3.66 10.03
N GLY A 205 3.55 2.91 9.24
CA GLY A 205 2.97 1.63 9.65
C GLY A 205 2.44 0.80 8.47
N LEU A 206 2.55 -0.53 8.55
CA LEU A 206 1.97 -1.46 7.56
C LEU A 206 1.21 -2.58 8.26
N VAL A 207 -0.06 -2.76 7.90
CA VAL A 207 -0.88 -3.92 8.28
C VAL A 207 -1.24 -4.68 7.00
N ALA A 208 -0.68 -5.87 6.81
CA ALA A 208 -0.92 -6.66 5.60
C ALA A 208 -1.29 -8.13 5.93
N LYS A 209 -2.41 -8.61 5.37
CA LYS A 209 -2.85 -10.01 5.44
C LYS A 209 -3.57 -10.38 4.15
N ASN A 210 -2.85 -10.99 3.21
CA ASN A 210 -3.35 -11.35 1.89
C ASN A 210 -2.77 -12.71 1.45
N ALA A 211 -3.49 -13.46 0.63
CA ALA A 211 -3.06 -14.80 0.19
C ALA A 211 -1.77 -14.76 -0.65
N GLY A 212 -1.64 -13.76 -1.54
CA GLY A 212 -0.47 -13.54 -2.40
C GLY A 212 0.62 -12.64 -1.80
N TYR A 213 0.47 -12.19 -0.55
CA TYR A 213 1.48 -11.36 0.12
C TYR A 213 2.48 -12.27 0.84
N SER A 214 3.38 -12.88 0.05
CA SER A 214 4.45 -13.74 0.55
C SER A 214 5.75 -12.95 0.65
N SER A 215 5.89 -12.04 1.61
CA SER A 215 7.22 -11.55 1.96
C SER A 215 7.33 -11.27 3.46
N ALA A 216 8.29 -11.97 4.06
CA ALA A 216 9.31 -11.62 5.04
C ALA A 216 9.54 -10.14 5.48
N THR A 217 8.58 -9.23 5.31
CA THR A 217 8.73 -7.77 5.50
C THR A 217 7.69 -7.22 6.49
N LEU A 218 7.22 -8.07 7.40
CA LEU A 218 6.65 -7.60 8.66
C LEU A 218 7.83 -7.49 9.63
N ARG A 219 7.90 -6.40 10.41
CA ARG A 219 8.69 -6.38 11.66
C ARG A 219 8.16 -7.51 12.54
N ARG A 220 8.69 -8.72 12.34
CA ARG A 220 8.36 -9.86 13.17
C ARG A 220 9.09 -9.63 14.47
N ILE A 221 8.35 -9.31 15.52
CA ILE A 221 8.90 -9.39 16.87
C ILE A 221 8.84 -10.86 17.24
N GLU A 222 9.98 -11.53 17.16
CA GLU A 222 10.13 -12.90 17.65
C GLU A 222 10.67 -12.83 19.08
N ARG A 223 10.00 -13.52 20.02
CA ARG A 223 10.46 -13.62 21.40
C ARG A 223 11.12 -14.97 21.64
N VAL A 224 12.40 -14.95 21.99
CA VAL A 224 13.12 -16.12 22.49
C VAL A 224 13.24 -16.01 24.00
N SER A 225 12.99 -17.12 24.70
CA SER A 225 13.13 -17.18 26.16
C SER A 225 14.27 -18.12 26.54
N SER A 226 15.14 -17.70 27.45
CA SER A 226 16.25 -18.53 27.93
C SER A 226 16.43 -18.39 29.44
N PRO A 227 16.40 -19.49 30.21
CA PRO A 227 16.67 -19.44 31.65
C PRO A 227 18.15 -19.16 31.91
N VAL A 228 18.42 -18.37 32.95
CA VAL A 228 19.77 -18.09 33.44
C VAL A 228 19.78 -18.19 34.97
N ASN A 229 20.85 -18.76 35.51
CA ASN A 229 21.12 -18.77 36.94
C ASN A 229 22.64 -18.70 37.17
N VAL A 230 23.16 -17.51 37.42
CA VAL A 230 24.60 -17.25 37.56
C VAL A 230 24.86 -16.17 38.60
N SER A 231 26.01 -16.24 39.27
CA SER A 231 26.51 -15.15 40.11
C SER A 231 27.59 -14.37 39.37
N VAL A 232 27.41 -13.05 39.25
CA VAL A 232 28.34 -12.14 38.59
C VAL A 232 29.10 -11.38 39.68
N ALA A 233 30.40 -11.69 39.83
CA ALA A 233 31.27 -11.06 40.82
C ALA A 233 31.44 -9.55 40.56
N PRO A 234 31.86 -8.76 41.57
CA PRO A 234 32.21 -7.34 41.40
C PRO A 234 33.21 -7.12 40.26
N GLY A 235 32.93 -6.17 39.36
CA GLY A 235 33.78 -5.86 38.22
C GLY A 235 33.84 -6.94 37.13
N ALA A 236 33.07 -8.03 37.25
CA ALA A 236 33.07 -9.11 36.28
C ALA A 236 32.02 -8.92 35.18
N VAL A 237 32.28 -9.55 34.03
CA VAL A 237 31.36 -9.65 32.90
C VAL A 237 30.92 -11.10 32.76
N TYR A 238 29.61 -11.32 32.61
CA TYR A 238 29.03 -12.60 32.21
C TYR A 238 28.40 -12.46 30.82
N GLN A 239 28.59 -13.48 29.98
CA GLN A 239 27.94 -13.56 28.67
C GLN A 239 27.00 -14.75 28.62
N HIS A 240 25.75 -14.49 28.21
CA HIS A 240 24.74 -15.51 27.99
C HIS A 240 24.49 -15.68 26.49
N ALA A 241 24.36 -16.93 26.05
CA ALA A 241 24.05 -17.28 24.68
C ALA A 241 22.66 -17.91 24.59
N ALA A 242 21.80 -17.37 23.73
CA ALA A 242 20.47 -17.91 23.46
C ALA A 242 20.38 -18.35 21.98
N PRO A 243 20.02 -19.61 21.68
CA PRO A 243 19.79 -20.06 20.31
C PRO A 243 18.60 -19.33 19.67
N ALA A 244 18.81 -18.78 18.48
CA ALA A 244 17.75 -18.07 17.73
C ALA A 244 18.10 -18.06 16.24
N THR A 245 17.13 -18.26 15.34
CA THR A 245 17.36 -18.06 13.90
C THR A 245 17.14 -16.59 13.56
N ILE A 246 18.24 -15.83 13.42
CA ILE A 246 18.21 -14.35 13.40
C ILE A 246 19.15 -13.76 12.33
N PRO A 247 18.76 -12.72 11.58
CA PRO A 247 19.68 -11.97 10.72
C PRO A 247 20.67 -11.14 11.54
N LEU A 248 21.91 -10.99 11.08
CA LEU A 248 22.94 -10.23 11.81
C LEU A 248 22.62 -8.74 12.00
N ALA A 249 21.79 -8.15 11.13
CA ALA A 249 21.40 -6.74 11.25
C ALA A 249 20.17 -6.52 12.16
N ALA A 250 19.62 -7.56 12.80
CA ALA A 250 18.50 -7.42 13.73
C ALA A 250 18.90 -6.63 14.99
N SER A 251 17.95 -5.86 15.53
CA SER A 251 18.09 -5.32 16.89
C SER A 251 17.47 -6.29 17.89
N VAL A 252 18.08 -6.39 19.07
CA VAL A 252 17.61 -7.30 20.12
C VAL A 252 17.48 -6.51 21.41
N ASP A 253 16.26 -6.44 21.93
CA ASP A 253 16.00 -5.94 23.26
C ASP A 253 15.95 -7.10 24.25
N ILE A 254 16.46 -6.88 25.46
CA ILE A 254 16.49 -7.88 26.52
C ILE A 254 15.62 -7.45 27.71
N GLY A 255 14.79 -8.37 28.17
CA GLY A 255 13.91 -8.22 29.32
C GLY A 255 13.99 -9.41 30.28
N GLY A 256 13.25 -9.29 31.38
CA GLY A 256 13.22 -10.27 32.47
C GLY A 256 13.36 -9.57 33.83
N ALA A 257 13.28 -10.33 34.92
CA ALA A 257 13.53 -9.82 36.26
C ALA A 257 15.05 -9.65 36.51
N ILE A 258 15.69 -8.80 35.70
CA ILE A 258 17.13 -8.54 35.79
C ILE A 258 17.38 -7.71 37.07
N PRO A 259 18.22 -8.18 38.01
CA PRO A 259 18.50 -7.46 39.24
C PRO A 259 19.05 -6.06 39.00
N VAL A 260 18.60 -5.12 39.82
CA VAL A 260 19.10 -3.74 39.82
C VAL A 260 20.62 -3.74 40.09
N GLY A 261 21.35 -2.94 39.32
CA GLY A 261 22.81 -2.80 39.44
C GLY A 261 23.60 -3.52 38.35
N LEU A 262 23.00 -4.44 37.59
CA LEU A 262 23.62 -4.98 36.37
C LEU A 262 23.42 -4.04 35.18
N LEU A 263 24.52 -3.74 34.48
CA LEU A 263 24.46 -3.13 33.16
C LEU A 263 24.38 -4.24 32.12
N PHE A 264 23.55 -4.08 31.10
CA PHE A 264 23.34 -5.13 30.12
C PHE A 264 23.10 -4.62 28.71
N SER A 265 23.38 -5.49 27.75
CA SER A 265 23.04 -5.32 26.33
C SER A 265 22.83 -6.68 25.69
N ALA A 266 22.11 -6.70 24.57
CA ALA A 266 21.97 -7.89 23.74
C ALA A 266 22.15 -7.53 22.26
N ALA A 267 22.73 -8.45 21.50
CA ALA A 267 22.90 -8.30 20.06
C ALA A 267 22.96 -9.69 19.38
N PRO A 268 22.67 -9.77 18.07
CA PRO A 268 23.00 -10.97 17.29
C PRO A 268 24.51 -11.22 17.33
N ALA A 269 24.92 -12.44 17.67
CA ALA A 269 26.33 -12.85 17.62
C ALA A 269 26.64 -13.71 16.38
N SER A 270 25.65 -14.42 15.87
CA SER A 270 25.68 -15.15 14.60
C SER A 270 24.26 -15.23 14.05
N THR A 271 24.08 -15.90 12.91
CA THR A 271 22.75 -16.16 12.36
C THR A 271 21.92 -17.18 13.14
N SER A 272 22.52 -17.81 14.16
CA SER A 272 21.94 -18.87 14.98
C SER A 272 21.95 -18.57 16.49
N LEU A 273 22.43 -17.39 16.89
CA LEU A 273 22.75 -17.11 18.29
C LEU A 273 22.66 -15.62 18.63
N ILE A 274 21.98 -15.33 19.74
CA ILE A 274 21.98 -14.02 20.40
C ILE A 274 22.96 -14.07 21.57
N ARG A 275 23.71 -12.97 21.77
CA ARG A 275 24.57 -12.79 22.94
C ARG A 275 24.05 -11.65 23.80
N ALA A 276 23.72 -11.97 25.05
CA ALA A 276 23.55 -10.98 26.10
C ALA A 276 24.85 -10.81 26.87
N THR A 277 25.20 -9.58 27.20
CA THR A 277 26.34 -9.26 28.07
C THR A 277 25.81 -8.58 29.32
N PHE A 278 26.24 -9.06 30.49
CA PHE A 278 25.91 -8.51 31.80
C PHE A 278 27.20 -8.11 32.50
N PHE A 279 27.31 -6.85 32.88
CA PHE A 279 28.44 -6.31 33.64
C PHE A 279 27.97 -5.89 35.02
N ASN A 280 28.74 -6.28 36.05
CA ASN A 280 28.51 -5.86 37.42
C ASN A 280 29.47 -4.74 37.83
N PRO A 281 29.07 -3.45 37.73
CA PRO A 281 29.87 -2.32 38.18
C PRO A 281 29.92 -2.16 39.72
N THR A 282 29.16 -2.95 40.47
CA THR A 282 29.04 -2.79 41.93
C THR A 282 30.18 -3.48 42.68
N ASN A 283 30.25 -3.26 43.99
CA ASN A 283 31.21 -3.89 44.89
C ASN A 283 30.71 -5.21 45.53
N ALA A 284 29.49 -5.66 45.18
CA ALA A 284 28.89 -6.88 45.70
C ALA A 284 28.61 -7.89 44.57
N THR A 285 28.67 -9.18 44.88
CA THR A 285 28.25 -10.22 43.93
C THR A 285 26.74 -10.14 43.71
N ILE A 286 26.31 -10.10 42.44
CA ILE A 286 24.89 -10.09 42.06
C ILE A 286 24.52 -11.43 41.44
N THR A 287 23.46 -12.07 41.95
CA THR A 287 22.92 -13.29 41.36
C THR A 287 21.83 -12.96 40.34
N LEU A 288 22.10 -13.27 39.07
CA LEU A 288 21.13 -13.21 37.97
C LEU A 288 20.43 -14.58 37.85
N SER A 289 19.21 -14.67 38.39
CA SER A 289 18.39 -15.89 38.37
C SER A 289 16.98 -15.57 37.87
N THR A 290 16.75 -15.73 36.56
CA THR A 290 15.48 -15.39 35.89
C THR A 290 15.38 -16.12 34.55
N THR A 291 14.21 -16.07 33.93
CA THR A 291 14.10 -16.24 32.47
C THR A 291 14.36 -14.89 31.80
N LEU A 292 15.30 -14.87 30.85
CA LEU A 292 15.55 -13.72 29.98
C LEU A 292 14.63 -13.81 28.77
N TYR A 293 14.06 -12.68 28.37
CA TYR A 293 13.30 -12.53 27.13
C TYR A 293 14.11 -11.72 26.14
N PHE A 294 14.26 -12.25 24.93
CA PHE A 294 14.93 -11.57 23.82
C PHE A 294 13.86 -11.21 22.80
N ASP A 295 13.53 -9.93 22.73
CA ASP A 295 12.63 -9.39 21.72
C ASP A 295 13.44 -9.00 20.50
N ILE A 296 13.36 -9.85 19.47
CA ILE A 296 14.11 -9.72 18.24
C ILE A 296 13.31 -8.88 17.27
N THR A 297 13.86 -7.73 16.88
CA THR A 297 13.34 -6.95 15.77
C THR A 297 14.23 -7.18 14.56
N HIS A 298 13.70 -7.91 13.58
CA HIS A 298 14.42 -8.19 12.34
C HIS A 298 14.64 -6.89 11.54
N PRO A 299 15.82 -6.72 10.92
CA PRO A 299 16.08 -5.60 10.02
C PRO A 299 15.22 -5.78 8.77
N ASN A 300 14.85 -4.66 8.14
CA ASN A 300 14.20 -4.69 6.83
C ASN A 300 15.18 -5.18 5.75
#